data_AF-A0A6X4QVK4-F1
#
_entry.id   AF-A0A6X4QVK4-F1
#
_cell.length_a   1.000
_cell.length_b   1.000
_cell.length_c   1.000
_cell.angle_alpha   90.00
_cell.angle_beta   90.00
_cell.angle_gamma   90.00
#
_symmetry.space_group_name_H-M   'P 1'
#
loop_
_entity.id
_entity.type
_entity.pdbx_description
1 polymer ?
#
loop_
_entity_poly.entity_id
_entity_poly.type
_entity_poly.pdbx_seq_one_letter_code
_entity_poly.pdbx_strand_id
1 'polypeptide(L)'
;MNEAIERRDDGVTVVSFEVEISAPIQEVFALLTTNDGLAKWFNELEVGELGADGYLLFIMTPEEKITMPIRAFEPNQKLAFQWDQDEVAFELNEIAAEKTKLIFTEQLTTITEHSPRDISGWHICLKKLQASAEGKTYDFDKAEFETLFAKYQKVLNSEK
;
A
#
# COMPACT_ATOMS: atom_id res chain seq x y z
N MET A 1 -6.82 -11.05 4.97
CA MET A 1 -6.13 -9.78 5.26
C MET A 1 -6.59 -9.32 6.61
N ASN A 2 -5.66 -9.14 7.55
CA ASN A 2 -5.96 -8.61 8.88
C ASN A 2 -5.60 -7.13 8.88
N GLU A 3 -6.35 -6.32 9.61
CA GLU A 3 -6.15 -4.88 9.70
C GLU A 3 -5.95 -4.47 11.16
N ALA A 4 -5.14 -3.45 11.40
CA ALA A 4 -5.01 -2.82 12.71
C ALA A 4 -4.88 -1.30 12.55
N ILE A 5 -5.49 -0.56 13.47
CA ILE A 5 -5.40 0.89 13.55
C ILE A 5 -4.92 1.24 14.96
N GLU A 6 -3.76 1.87 15.02
CA GLU A 6 -3.11 2.30 16.25
C GLU A 6 -3.04 3.83 16.26
N ARG A 7 -3.42 4.47 17.37
CA ARG A 7 -3.23 5.90 17.58
C ARG A 7 -2.07 6.07 18.56
N ARG A 8 -0.99 6.70 18.11
CA ARG A 8 0.20 6.93 18.92
C ARG A 8 0.05 8.21 19.75
N ASP A 9 0.82 8.28 20.84
CA ASP A 9 0.81 9.42 21.77
C ASP A 9 1.30 10.73 21.13
N ASP A 10 2.04 10.65 20.02
CA ASP A 10 2.52 11.79 19.23
C ASP A 10 1.47 12.38 18.28
N GLY A 11 0.26 11.81 18.24
CA GLY A 11 -0.84 12.23 17.39
C GLY A 11 -0.88 11.55 16.02
N VAL A 12 0.10 10.71 15.67
CA VAL A 12 0.11 9.94 14.43
C VAL A 12 -0.83 8.75 14.55
N THR A 13 -1.66 8.54 13.53
CA THR A 13 -2.46 7.32 13.40
C THR A 13 -1.80 6.38 12.41
N VAL A 14 -1.56 5.14 12.82
CA VAL A 14 -0.95 4.10 11.99
C VAL A 14 -1.99 3.09 11.60
N VAL A 15 -2.18 2.92 10.30
CA VAL A 15 -3.05 1.91 9.72
C VAL A 15 -2.18 0.83 9.12
N SER A 16 -2.46 -0.43 9.43
CA SER A 16 -1.68 -1.55 8.90
C SER A 16 -2.58 -2.66 8.37
N PHE A 17 -2.08 -3.32 7.32
CA PHE A 17 -2.71 -4.47 6.70
C PHE A 17 -1.70 -5.61 6.59
N GLU A 18 -2.08 -6.78 7.10
CA GLU A 18 -1.33 -8.01 6.97
C GLU A 18 -1.97 -8.91 5.92
N VAL A 19 -1.17 -9.28 4.92
CA VAL A 19 -1.57 -10.08 3.76
C VAL A 19 -0.64 -11.27 3.65
N GLU A 20 -1.19 -12.49 3.70
CA GLU A 20 -0.47 -13.69 3.30
C GLU A 20 -0.65 -13.91 1.80
N ILE A 21 0.46 -14.07 1.08
CA ILE A 21 0.52 -14.18 -0.37
C ILE A 21 1.17 -15.52 -0.72
N SER A 22 0.50 -16.32 -1.53
CA SER A 22 1.00 -17.62 -2.01
C SER A 22 1.94 -17.44 -3.21
N ALA A 23 3.05 -16.72 -2.99
CA ALA A 23 4.10 -16.49 -3.97
C ALA A 23 5.47 -16.29 -3.27
N PRO A 24 6.60 -16.56 -3.96
CA PRO A 24 7.94 -16.28 -3.47
C PRO A 24 8.14 -14.78 -3.20
N ILE A 25 8.97 -14.46 -2.21
CA ILE A 25 9.20 -13.07 -1.78
C ILE A 25 9.77 -12.19 -2.88
N GLN A 26 10.59 -12.77 -3.77
CA GLN A 26 11.16 -12.07 -4.91
C GLN A 26 10.10 -11.66 -5.94
N GLU A 27 9.08 -12.49 -6.14
CA GLU A 27 7.98 -12.18 -7.06
C GLU A 27 7.08 -11.07 -6.48
N VAL A 28 6.79 -11.15 -5.18
CA VAL A 28 6.04 -10.09 -4.48
C VAL A 28 6.82 -8.78 -4.49
N PHE A 29 8.13 -8.80 -4.25
CA PHE A 29 8.96 -7.60 -4.28
C PHE A 29 9.05 -7.00 -5.69
N ALA A 30 9.11 -7.83 -6.74
CA ALA A 30 9.07 -7.37 -8.12
C ALA A 30 7.76 -6.64 -8.45
N LEU A 31 6.62 -7.05 -7.88
CA LEU A 31 5.35 -6.31 -8.03
C LEU A 31 5.40 -4.90 -7.44
N LEU A 32 6.23 -4.68 -6.42
CA LEU A 32 6.37 -3.38 -5.75
C LEU A 32 7.41 -2.48 -6.42
N THR A 33 8.39 -3.05 -7.13
CA THR A 33 9.62 -2.35 -7.54
C THR A 33 9.89 -2.36 -9.04
N THR A 34 8.95 -2.88 -9.84
CA THR A 34 9.04 -2.83 -11.31
C THR A 34 7.79 -2.19 -11.90
N ASN A 35 7.93 -1.44 -13.00
CA ASN A 35 6.80 -0.82 -13.68
C ASN A 35 5.80 -1.87 -14.21
N ASP A 36 6.30 -2.98 -14.75
CA ASP A 36 5.48 -4.12 -15.17
C ASP A 36 4.72 -4.76 -13.99
N GLY A 37 5.32 -4.70 -12.80
CA GLY A 37 4.72 -5.17 -11.55
C GLY A 37 3.63 -4.23 -11.05
N LEU A 38 3.95 -2.95 -10.91
CA LEU A 38 3.03 -1.89 -10.47
C LEU A 38 1.80 -1.83 -11.38
N ALA A 39 1.97 -1.86 -12.70
CA ALA A 39 0.87 -1.85 -13.66
C ALA A 39 -0.13 -3.03 -13.52
N LYS A 40 0.20 -4.08 -12.75
CA LYS A 40 -0.76 -5.17 -12.47
C LYS A 40 -1.71 -4.85 -11.34
N TRP A 41 -1.34 -3.98 -10.39
CA TRP A 41 -2.15 -3.74 -9.19
C TRP A 41 -2.35 -2.26 -8.84
N PHE A 42 -1.47 -1.36 -9.28
CA PHE A 42 -1.57 0.08 -9.09
C PHE A 42 -1.08 0.83 -10.34
N ASN A 43 -2.02 1.21 -11.22
CA ASN A 43 -1.68 1.78 -12.54
C ASN A 43 -1.20 3.22 -12.45
N GLU A 44 -1.58 3.92 -11.39
CA GLU A 44 -1.23 5.31 -11.14
C GLU A 44 0.15 5.45 -10.48
N LEU A 45 0.91 4.36 -10.32
CA LEU A 45 2.23 4.38 -9.71
C LEU A 45 3.29 3.84 -10.67
N GLU A 46 4.39 4.57 -10.80
CA GLU A 46 5.57 4.19 -11.58
C GLU A 46 6.83 4.32 -10.72
N VAL A 47 7.80 3.44 -10.96
CA VAL A 47 9.16 3.57 -10.47
C VAL A 47 9.90 4.58 -11.36
N GLY A 48 10.38 5.67 -10.75
CA GLY A 48 11.30 6.59 -11.40
C GLY A 48 12.74 6.11 -11.24
N GLU A 49 13.21 6.04 -10.00
CA GLU A 49 14.54 5.52 -9.65
C GLU A 49 14.43 4.66 -8.38
N LEU A 50 15.07 3.48 -8.37
CA LEU A 50 15.13 2.63 -7.19
C LEU A 50 16.36 2.95 -6.32
N GLY A 51 16.27 2.61 -5.05
CA GLY A 51 17.36 2.77 -4.08
C GLY A 51 16.95 3.70 -2.95
N ALA A 52 17.84 3.84 -1.96
CA ALA A 52 17.58 4.67 -0.78
C ALA A 52 17.36 6.15 -1.12
N ASP A 53 17.97 6.64 -2.20
CA ASP A 53 17.82 8.01 -2.70
C ASP A 53 16.84 8.10 -3.90
N GLY A 54 16.17 6.99 -4.21
CA GLY A 54 15.25 6.88 -5.34
C GLY A 54 13.88 7.51 -5.08
N TYR A 55 12.96 7.34 -6.03
CA TYR A 55 11.60 7.86 -5.95
C TYR A 55 10.62 7.07 -6.84
N LEU A 56 9.36 7.08 -6.42
CA LEU A 56 8.23 6.69 -7.24
C LEU A 56 7.56 7.93 -7.83
N LEU A 57 6.75 7.74 -8.86
CA LEU A 57 5.96 8.75 -9.52
C LEU A 57 4.49 8.37 -9.39
N PHE A 58 3.70 9.24 -8.76
CA PHE A 58 2.25 9.12 -8.76
C PHE A 58 1.67 9.90 -9.96
N ILE A 59 0.94 9.22 -10.81
CA ILE A 59 0.36 9.74 -12.04
C ILE A 59 -1.01 10.32 -11.72
N MET A 60 -1.11 11.65 -11.64
CA MET A 60 -2.41 12.33 -11.53
C MET A 60 -3.12 12.38 -12.88
N THR A 61 -2.35 12.70 -13.91
CA THR A 61 -2.74 12.68 -15.32
C THR A 61 -1.52 12.24 -16.14
N PRO A 62 -1.68 11.85 -17.43
CA PRO A 62 -0.53 11.50 -18.26
C PRO A 62 0.54 12.60 -18.34
N GLU A 63 0.15 13.86 -18.18
CA GLU A 63 1.01 15.04 -18.22
C GLU A 63 1.48 15.52 -16.83
N GLU A 64 0.82 15.09 -15.75
CA GLU A 64 1.07 15.55 -14.38
C GLU A 64 1.43 14.37 -13.46
N LYS A 65 2.68 14.38 -12.98
CA LYS A 65 3.22 13.37 -12.08
C LYS A 65 3.77 14.02 -10.81
N ILE A 66 3.48 13.43 -9.66
CA ILE A 66 4.03 13.82 -8.37
C ILE A 66 5.20 12.89 -8.04
N THR A 67 6.34 13.46 -7.66
CA THR A 67 7.50 12.69 -7.19
C THR A 67 7.32 12.30 -5.72
N MET A 68 7.47 11.01 -5.44
CA MET A 68 7.29 10.39 -4.13
C MET A 68 8.63 9.80 -3.69
N PRO A 69 9.44 10.53 -2.90
CA PRO A 69 10.76 10.06 -2.48
C PRO A 69 10.69 8.73 -1.73
N ILE A 70 11.61 7.82 -2.03
CA ILE A 70 11.81 6.60 -1.25
C ILE A 70 12.42 6.98 0.10
N ARG A 71 11.91 6.36 1.15
CA ARG A 71 12.30 6.56 2.56
C ARG A 71 13.07 5.38 3.12
N ALA A 72 12.77 4.17 2.64
CA ALA A 72 13.53 2.97 2.92
C ALA A 72 13.49 2.03 1.72
N PHE A 73 14.63 1.42 1.40
CA PHE A 73 14.74 0.42 0.35
C PHE A 73 15.69 -0.69 0.78
N GLU A 74 15.12 -1.87 1.03
CA GLU A 74 15.83 -3.09 1.39
C GLU A 74 15.39 -4.18 0.42
N PRO A 75 16.28 -4.66 -0.48
CA PRO A 75 15.90 -5.63 -1.51
C PRO A 75 15.21 -6.86 -0.95
N ASN A 76 14.05 -7.21 -1.52
CA ASN A 76 13.18 -8.32 -1.09
C ASN A 76 12.69 -8.23 0.37
N GLN A 77 12.77 -7.06 1.01
CA GLN A 77 12.41 -6.92 2.42
C GLN A 77 11.55 -5.70 2.67
N LYS A 78 11.93 -4.52 2.17
CA LYS A 78 11.23 -3.28 2.49
C LYS A 78 11.24 -2.28 1.36
N LEU A 79 10.09 -1.66 1.13
CA LEU A 79 9.94 -0.44 0.34
C LEU A 79 9.06 0.53 1.13
N ALA A 80 9.60 1.69 1.50
CA ALA A 80 8.81 2.78 2.07
C ALA A 80 9.02 4.04 1.24
N PHE A 81 7.97 4.82 1.05
CA PHE A 81 8.02 6.07 0.28
C PHE A 81 7.00 7.06 0.81
N GLN A 82 7.25 8.33 0.54
CA GLN A 82 6.32 9.41 0.88
C GLN A 82 4.97 9.19 0.19
N TRP A 83 3.87 9.51 0.89
CA TRP A 83 2.51 9.48 0.38
C TRP A 83 1.79 10.79 0.73
N ASP A 84 1.79 11.76 -0.20
CA ASP A 84 1.41 13.16 0.08
C ASP A 84 2.18 13.74 1.28
N GLN A 85 1.51 14.07 2.40
CA GLN A 85 2.13 14.55 3.64
C GLN A 85 2.55 13.41 4.58
N ASP A 86 2.16 12.19 4.23
CA ASP A 86 2.27 10.98 5.03
C ASP A 86 3.34 10.03 4.44
N GLU A 87 3.40 8.81 4.94
CA GLU A 87 4.33 7.78 4.48
C GLU A 87 3.63 6.42 4.44
N VAL A 88 3.93 5.65 3.39
CA VAL A 88 3.55 4.24 3.30
C VAL A 88 4.78 3.35 3.28
N ALA A 89 4.65 2.17 3.87
CA ALA A 89 5.69 1.15 3.93
C ALA A 89 5.13 -0.23 3.62
N PHE A 90 5.87 -0.98 2.81
CA PHE A 90 5.65 -2.38 2.50
C PHE A 90 6.80 -3.18 3.09
N GLU A 91 6.50 -4.06 4.03
CA GLU A 91 7.47 -4.97 4.63
C GLU A 91 7.13 -6.42 4.25
N LEU A 92 8.11 -7.13 3.71
CA LEU A 92 7.97 -8.50 3.24
C LEU A 92 8.75 -9.45 4.15
N ASN A 93 8.11 -10.54 4.53
CA ASN A 93 8.72 -11.61 5.32
C ASN A 93 8.44 -12.94 4.63
N GLU A 94 9.48 -13.69 4.32
CA GLU A 94 9.35 -15.05 3.83
C GLU A 94 8.93 -15.95 5.00
N ILE A 95 7.75 -16.55 4.91
CA ILE A 95 7.23 -17.46 5.94
C ILE A 95 7.33 -18.93 5.49
N ALA A 96 7.45 -19.17 4.18
CA ALA A 96 7.90 -20.42 3.54
C ALA A 96 8.33 -20.13 2.08
N ALA A 97 8.97 -21.08 1.39
CA ALA A 97 9.53 -20.90 0.04
C ALA A 97 8.57 -20.29 -1.01
N GLU A 98 7.27 -20.56 -0.90
CA GLU A 98 6.21 -20.09 -1.82
C GLU A 98 5.16 -19.27 -1.06
N LYS A 99 5.53 -18.70 0.09
CA LYS A 99 4.63 -17.94 0.94
C LYS A 99 5.32 -16.73 1.54
N THR A 100 4.77 -15.57 1.22
CA THR A 100 5.25 -14.28 1.70
C THR A 100 4.17 -13.63 2.55
N LYS A 101 4.57 -13.11 3.70
CA LYS A 101 3.74 -12.21 4.50
C LYS A 101 4.14 -10.78 4.16
N LEU A 102 3.17 -10.01 3.65
CA LEU A 102 3.28 -8.58 3.41
C LEU A 102 2.59 -7.83 4.56
N ILE A 103 3.29 -6.87 5.14
CA ILE A 103 2.76 -5.91 6.09
C ILE A 103 2.82 -4.55 5.42
N PHE A 104 1.65 -4.02 5.08
CA PHE A 104 1.52 -2.63 4.65
C PHE A 104 1.26 -1.76 5.87
N THR A 105 1.88 -0.60 5.92
CA THR A 105 1.65 0.42 6.94
C THR A 105 1.51 1.78 6.28
N GLU A 106 0.51 2.55 6.69
CA GLU A 106 0.33 3.96 6.36
C GLU A 106 0.36 4.78 7.66
N GLN A 107 1.20 5.81 7.71
CA GLN A 107 1.34 6.72 8.84
C GLN A 107 0.61 8.03 8.54
N LEU A 108 -0.59 8.18 9.08
CA LEU A 108 -1.42 9.37 8.93
C LEU A 108 -1.05 10.41 9.99
N THR A 109 -0.38 11.48 9.55
CA THR A 109 -0.03 12.62 10.39
C THR A 109 -1.24 13.49 10.73
N THR A 110 -2.22 13.57 9.83
CA THR A 110 -3.48 14.27 10.04
C THR A 110 -4.63 13.46 9.43
N ILE A 111 -5.63 13.10 10.24
CA ILE A 111 -6.86 12.49 9.72
C ILE A 111 -7.72 13.59 9.07
N THR A 112 -8.02 13.41 7.79
CA THR A 112 -8.88 14.31 7.01
C THR A 112 -10.12 13.55 6.51
N GLU A 113 -11.02 14.26 5.83
CA GLU A 113 -12.15 13.63 5.13
C GLU A 113 -11.71 12.67 3.99
N HIS A 114 -10.46 12.79 3.54
CA HIS A 114 -9.88 11.91 2.51
C HIS A 114 -9.30 10.62 3.09
N SER A 115 -8.85 10.59 4.35
CA SER A 115 -8.18 9.41 4.94
C SER A 115 -9.00 8.11 4.84
N PRO A 116 -10.33 8.10 5.09
CA PRO A 116 -11.14 6.89 4.89
C PRO A 116 -11.14 6.38 3.44
N ARG A 117 -11.12 7.30 2.47
CA ARG A 117 -11.07 6.96 1.05
C ARG A 117 -9.71 6.37 0.70
N ASP A 118 -8.63 6.94 1.23
CA ASP A 118 -7.27 6.49 0.93
C ASP A 118 -7.02 5.07 1.46
N ILE A 119 -7.32 4.83 2.74
CA ILE A 119 -7.23 3.50 3.36
C ILE A 119 -8.10 2.47 2.61
N SER A 120 -9.30 2.86 2.18
CA SER A 120 -10.17 1.97 1.39
C SER A 120 -9.53 1.64 0.04
N GLY A 121 -8.90 2.62 -0.60
CA GLY A 121 -8.12 2.43 -1.83
C GLY A 121 -6.98 1.45 -1.61
N TRP A 122 -6.16 1.66 -0.58
CA TRP A 122 -5.08 0.74 -0.22
C TRP A 122 -5.55 -0.68 0.04
N HIS A 123 -6.66 -0.86 0.76
CA HIS A 123 -7.25 -2.18 0.99
C HIS A 123 -7.53 -2.92 -0.32
N ILE A 124 -8.12 -2.23 -1.30
CA ILE A 124 -8.42 -2.80 -2.62
C ILE A 124 -7.14 -3.05 -3.42
N CYS A 125 -6.20 -2.10 -3.44
CA CYS A 125 -4.91 -2.26 -4.11
C CYS A 125 -4.12 -3.45 -3.57
N LEU A 126 -4.13 -3.69 -2.25
CA LEU A 126 -3.49 -4.84 -1.63
C LEU A 126 -4.14 -6.18 -2.00
N LYS A 127 -5.48 -6.22 -2.16
CA LYS A 127 -6.17 -7.39 -2.71
C LYS A 127 -5.78 -7.67 -4.15
N LYS A 128 -5.67 -6.62 -4.96
CA LYS A 128 -5.23 -6.73 -6.36
C LYS A 128 -3.78 -7.19 -6.46
N LEU A 129 -2.90 -6.69 -5.57
CA LEU A 129 -1.52 -7.14 -5.45
C LEU A 129 -1.45 -8.62 -5.08
N GLN A 130 -2.19 -9.05 -4.06
CA GLN A 130 -2.27 -10.46 -3.65
C GLN A 130 -2.74 -11.35 -4.81
N ALA A 131 -3.84 -10.98 -5.48
CA ALA A 131 -4.36 -11.73 -6.61
C ALA A 131 -3.33 -11.81 -7.74
N SER A 132 -2.69 -10.69 -8.09
CA SER A 132 -1.66 -10.63 -9.13
C SER A 132 -0.46 -11.53 -8.82
N ALA A 133 0.00 -11.55 -7.56
CA ALA A 133 1.10 -12.41 -7.13
C ALA A 133 0.73 -13.90 -7.24
N GLU A 134 -0.52 -14.25 -6.95
CA GLU A 134 -1.04 -15.62 -7.01
C GLU A 134 -1.52 -16.04 -8.41
N GLY A 135 -1.26 -15.23 -9.44
CA GLY A 135 -1.70 -15.50 -10.83
C GLY A 135 -3.22 -15.45 -11.02
N LYS A 136 -3.94 -14.73 -10.16
CA LYS A 136 -5.39 -14.54 -10.19
C LYS A 136 -5.76 -13.14 -10.65
N THR A 137 -6.98 -13.00 -11.15
CA THR A 137 -7.58 -11.69 -11.43
C THR A 137 -8.37 -11.21 -10.22
N TYR A 138 -8.29 -9.91 -9.92
CA TYR A 138 -9.16 -9.25 -8.96
C TYR A 138 -10.01 -8.22 -9.72
N ASP A 139 -11.33 -8.40 -9.67
CA ASP A 139 -12.29 -7.46 -10.24
C ASP A 139 -12.73 -6.48 -9.15
N PHE A 140 -12.70 -5.18 -9.48
CA PHE A 140 -13.13 -4.14 -8.55
C PHE A 140 -14.62 -4.28 -8.22
N ASP A 141 -14.93 -4.43 -6.93
CA ASP A 141 -16.29 -4.40 -6.42
C ASP A 141 -16.58 -3.04 -5.76
N LYS A 142 -17.46 -2.27 -6.40
CA LYS A 142 -17.89 -0.96 -5.91
C LYS A 142 -18.63 -1.07 -4.56
N ALA A 143 -19.45 -2.09 -4.36
CA ALA A 143 -20.20 -2.26 -3.12
C ALA A 143 -19.27 -2.62 -1.95
N GLU A 144 -18.23 -3.41 -2.22
CA GLU A 144 -17.15 -3.64 -1.27
C GLU A 144 -16.44 -2.33 -0.91
N PHE A 145 -16.06 -1.52 -1.90
CA PHE A 145 -15.42 -0.23 -1.66
C PHE A 145 -16.30 0.71 -0.82
N GLU A 146 -17.58 0.84 -1.13
CA GLU A 146 -18.52 1.67 -0.35
C GLU A 146 -18.67 1.17 1.10
N THR A 147 -18.64 -0.15 1.30
CA THR A 147 -18.67 -0.77 2.63
C THR A 147 -17.39 -0.47 3.41
N LEU A 148 -16.23 -0.60 2.77
CA LEU A 148 -14.92 -0.25 3.37
C LEU A 148 -14.84 1.23 3.71
N PHE A 149 -15.29 2.10 2.81
CA PHE A 149 -15.32 3.54 3.02
C PHE A 149 -16.17 3.91 4.24
N ALA A 150 -17.40 3.41 4.33
CA ALA A 150 -18.27 3.65 5.48
C ALA A 150 -17.67 3.12 6.79
N LYS A 151 -17.00 1.96 6.73
CA LYS A 151 -16.30 1.36 7.87
C LYS A 151 -15.14 2.24 8.33
N TYR A 152 -14.22 2.63 7.46
CA TYR A 152 -13.06 3.45 7.85
C TYR A 152 -13.47 4.87 8.21
N GLN A 153 -14.52 5.42 7.60
CA GLN A 153 -15.11 6.68 8.03
C GLN A 153 -15.58 6.58 9.48
N LYS A 154 -16.25 5.48 9.86
CA LYS A 154 -16.64 5.26 11.25
C LYS A 154 -15.41 5.08 12.15
N VAL A 155 -14.46 4.22 11.80
CA VAL A 155 -13.32 3.90 12.70
C VAL A 155 -12.40 5.10 12.91
N LEU A 156 -12.07 5.84 11.84
CA LEU A 156 -11.22 7.03 11.96
C LEU A 156 -11.92 8.18 12.67
N ASN A 157 -13.23 8.35 12.46
CA ASN A 157 -14.02 9.41 13.12
C ASN A 157 -14.54 9.02 14.51
N SER A 158 -14.41 7.77 14.94
CA SER A 158 -14.78 7.34 16.29
C SER A 158 -13.77 7.92 17.29
N GLU A 159 -14.03 9.17 17.67
CA GLU A 159 -13.59 10.05 18.77
C GLU A 159 -12.14 9.91 19.30
N LYS A 160 -11.35 10.99 19.39
CA LYS A 160 -11.42 12.07 20.38
C LYS A 160 -11.51 11.60 21.83
#